data_AF-A0A2H1VT84-F1
#
_entry.id   AF-A0A2H1VT84-F1
#
_cell.length_a   1.000
_cell.length_b   1.000
_cell.length_c   1.000
_cell.angle_alpha   90.00
_cell.angle_beta   90.00
_cell.angle_gamma   90.00
#
_symmetry.space_group_name_H-M   'P 1'
#
loop_
_entity.id
_entity.type
_entity.pdbx_description
1 polymer ?
#
loop_
_entity_poly.entity_id
_entity_poly.type
_entity_poly.pdbx_seq_one_letter_code
_entity_poly.pdbx_strand_id
1 'polypeptide(L)'
;MTLIGFFILKRWTLIILFSAVCEKFYMAVSETDAACSRLLQSTQNIVEIKRFCKNVQRLNRASFHKMTACHIFTVDGRLPQEFIQMKFGYILVLLQFLLL
;
A
#
# COMPACT_ATOMS: atom_id res chain seq x y z
N MET A 1 -0.81 32.75 6.83
CA MET A 1 -0.55 31.87 5.66
C MET A 1 0.56 30.84 5.89
N THR A 2 1.63 31.15 6.62
CA THR A 2 2.76 30.24 6.88
C THR A 2 2.40 28.99 7.70
N LEU A 3 1.58 29.13 8.75
CA LEU A 3 1.15 28.00 9.58
C LEU A 3 0.33 26.95 8.81
N ILE A 4 -0.57 27.40 7.94
CA ILE A 4 -1.43 26.52 7.13
C ILE A 4 -0.57 25.69 6.16
N GLY A 5 0.38 26.33 5.47
CA GLY A 5 1.32 25.65 4.59
C GLY A 5 2.13 24.58 5.33
N PHE A 6 2.63 24.88 6.52
CA PHE A 6 3.33 23.92 7.36
C PHE A 6 2.47 22.71 7.73
N PHE A 7 1.22 22.91 8.17
CA PHE A 7 0.31 21.79 8.48
C PHE A 7 0.01 20.93 7.26
N ILE A 8 -0.15 21.54 6.09
CA ILE A 8 -0.39 20.82 4.83
C ILE A 8 0.83 19.96 4.49
N LEU A 9 2.03 20.54 4.49
CA LEU A 9 3.27 19.81 4.22
C LEU A 9 3.49 18.66 5.21
N LYS A 10 3.26 18.90 6.50
CA LYS A 10 3.34 17.86 7.54
C LYS A 10 2.39 16.70 7.28
N ARG A 11 1.15 16.97 6.83
CA ARG A 11 0.19 15.90 6.48
C ARG A 11 0.62 15.11 5.25
N TRP A 12 1.16 15.79 4.25
CA TRP A 12 1.69 15.15 3.04
C TRP A 12 2.88 14.24 3.35
N THR A 13 3.84 14.71 4.14
CA THR A 13 5.00 13.89 4.52
C THR A 13 4.57 12.66 5.30
N LEU A 14 3.58 12.78 6.19
CA LEU A 14 3.00 11.63 6.89
C LEU A 14 2.34 10.64 5.94
N ILE A 15 1.52 11.11 4.97
CA ILE A 15 0.87 10.22 3.99
C ILE A 15 1.92 9.48 3.15
N ILE A 16 2.94 10.18 2.67
CA ILE A 16 4.01 9.58 1.86
C ILE A 16 4.77 8.53 2.67
N LEU A 17 5.20 8.88 3.88
CA LEU A 17 5.95 7.97 4.75
C LEU A 17 5.12 6.72 5.08
N PHE A 18 3.86 6.92 5.47
CA PHE A 18 2.97 5.82 5.82
C PHE A 18 2.73 4.90 4.63
N SER A 19 2.44 5.47 3.45
CA SER A 19 2.26 4.71 2.21
C SER A 19 3.50 3.91 1.84
N ALA A 20 4.70 4.49 2.02
CA ALA A 20 5.96 3.80 1.77
C ALA A 20 6.21 2.64 2.75
N VAL A 21 5.84 2.78 4.02
CA VAL A 21 5.93 1.70 5.01
C VAL A 21 4.94 0.58 4.67
N CYS A 22 3.71 0.92 4.30
CA CYS A 22 2.71 -0.04 3.85
C CYS A 22 3.19 -0.81 2.61
N GLU A 23 3.75 -0.11 1.61
CA GLU A 23 4.28 -0.74 0.39
C GLU A 23 5.40 -1.74 0.73
N LYS A 24 6.34 -1.35 1.59
CA LYS A 24 7.41 -2.26 2.05
C LYS A 24 6.86 -3.50 2.75
N PHE A 25 5.83 -3.33 3.58
CA PHE A 25 5.16 -4.45 4.22
C PHE A 25 4.50 -5.38 3.20
N TYR A 26 3.81 -4.83 2.19
CA TYR A 26 3.19 -5.63 1.13
C TYR A 26 4.21 -6.38 0.29
N MET A 27 5.35 -5.75 -0.03
CA MET A 27 6.47 -6.42 -0.69
C MET A 27 6.99 -7.59 0.15
N ALA A 28 7.21 -7.40 1.46
CA ALA A 28 7.67 -8.45 2.34
C ALA A 28 6.69 -9.64 2.43
N VAL A 29 5.38 -9.37 2.44
CA VAL A 29 4.34 -10.42 2.38
C VAL A 29 4.42 -11.18 1.05
N SER A 30 4.55 -10.46 -0.07
CA SER A 30 4.69 -11.06 -1.41
C SER A 30 5.96 -11.89 -1.54
N GLU A 31 7.08 -11.40 -1.02
CA GLU A 31 8.37 -12.11 -1.00
C GLU A 31 8.29 -13.37 -0.13
N THR A 32 7.59 -13.31 1.00
CA THR A 32 7.35 -14.47 1.86
C THR A 32 6.54 -15.55 1.14
N ASP A 33 5.50 -15.16 0.39
CA ASP A 33 4.70 -16.09 -0.40
C ASP A 33 5.53 -16.74 -1.53
N ALA A 34 6.37 -15.94 -2.19
CA ALA A 34 7.30 -16.42 -3.22
C ALA A 34 8.36 -17.37 -2.63
N ALA A 35 8.93 -17.04 -1.47
CA ALA A 35 9.90 -17.89 -0.77
C ALA A 35 9.27 -19.23 -0.35
N CYS A 36 8.04 -19.20 0.20
CA CYS A 36 7.28 -20.41 0.52
C CYS A 36 7.02 -21.27 -0.72
N SER A 37 6.69 -20.64 -1.86
CA SER A 37 6.49 -21.34 -3.13
C SER A 37 7.76 -22.04 -3.62
N ARG A 38 8.93 -21.37 -3.53
CA ARG A 38 10.23 -21.96 -3.89
C ARG A 38 10.60 -23.12 -2.96
N LEU A 39 10.38 -22.97 -1.66
CA LEU A 39 10.65 -24.02 -0.66
C LEU A 39 9.76 -25.25 -0.89
N LEU A 40 8.48 -25.05 -1.22
CA LEU A 40 7.56 -26.13 -1.57
C LEU A 40 8.00 -26.90 -2.82
N GLN A 41 8.64 -26.24 -3.78
CA GLN A 41 9.19 -26.86 -4.98
C GLN A 41 10.50 -27.62 -4.72
N SER A 42 11.41 -27.06 -3.89
CA SER A 42 12.72 -27.70 -3.65
C SER A 42 12.68 -28.79 -2.56
N THR A 43 11.76 -28.69 -1.59
CA THR A 43 11.74 -29.57 -0.42
C THR A 43 10.77 -30.72 -0.64
N GLN A 44 11.23 -31.84 -1.18
CA GLN A 44 10.36 -33.00 -1.40
C GLN A 44 10.08 -33.82 -0.13
N ASN A 45 11.00 -33.85 0.85
CA ASN A 45 10.96 -34.86 1.92
C ASN A 45 10.63 -34.35 3.34
N ILE A 46 10.53 -33.04 3.56
CA ILE A 46 10.27 -32.49 4.91
C ILE A 46 8.80 -32.04 5.02
N VAL A 47 7.97 -32.90 5.62
CA VAL A 47 6.52 -32.69 5.78
C VAL A 47 6.22 -31.43 6.58
N GLU A 48 7.01 -31.14 7.61
CA GLU A 48 6.81 -29.99 8.50
C GLU A 48 6.98 -28.65 7.76
N ILE A 49 8.04 -28.53 6.93
CA ILE A 49 8.29 -27.36 6.10
C ILE A 49 7.15 -27.15 5.10
N LYS A 50 6.67 -28.22 4.45
CA LYS A 50 5.53 -28.14 3.53
C LYS A 50 4.27 -27.65 4.24
N ARG A 51 3.98 -28.17 5.44
CA ARG A 51 2.83 -27.75 6.24
C ARG A 51 2.96 -26.28 6.65
N PHE A 52 4.13 -25.86 7.12
CA PHE A 52 4.41 -24.48 7.48
C PHE A 52 4.20 -23.53 6.29
N CYS A 53 4.86 -23.78 5.16
CA CYS A 53 4.71 -22.95 3.96
C CYS A 53 3.26 -22.87 3.49
N LYS A 54 2.53 -23.99 3.42
CA LYS A 54 1.11 -24.00 3.04
C LYS A 54 0.24 -23.17 4.01
N ASN A 55 0.52 -23.24 5.31
CA ASN A 55 -0.22 -22.45 6.30
C ASN A 55 0.05 -20.95 6.13
N VAL A 56 1.30 -20.56 5.89
CA VAL A 56 1.66 -19.16 5.61
C VAL A 56 0.97 -18.65 4.35
N GLN A 57 1.02 -19.41 3.25
CA GLN A 57 0.34 -19.03 2.01
C GLN A 57 -1.18 -18.94 2.21
N ARG A 58 -1.77 -19.87 2.98
CA ARG A 58 -3.21 -19.83 3.30
C ARG A 58 -3.56 -18.60 4.12
N LEU A 59 -2.75 -18.24 5.10
CA LEU A 59 -2.94 -17.03 5.91
C LEU A 59 -2.85 -15.77 5.06
N ASN A 60 -1.83 -15.68 4.19
CA ASN A 60 -1.66 -14.56 3.27
C ASN A 60 -2.85 -14.42 2.31
N ARG A 61 -3.44 -15.53 1.85
CA ARG A 61 -4.60 -15.49 0.95
C ARG A 61 -5.92 -15.18 1.67
N ALA A 62 -6.11 -15.69 2.88
CA ALA A 62 -7.38 -15.62 3.59
C ALA A 62 -7.53 -14.36 4.45
N SER A 63 -6.43 -13.84 5.01
CA SER A 63 -6.48 -12.79 6.02
C SER A 63 -5.79 -11.51 5.58
N PHE A 64 -4.73 -11.60 4.78
CA PHE A 64 -4.03 -10.40 4.33
C PHE A 64 -4.80 -9.71 3.19
N HIS A 65 -5.06 -8.43 3.42
CA HIS A 65 -5.62 -7.50 2.44
C HIS A 65 -4.83 -6.20 2.57
N LYS A 66 -4.53 -5.54 1.45
CA LYS A 66 -3.92 -4.21 1.49
C LYS A 66 -4.85 -3.27 2.26
N MET A 67 -4.26 -2.38 3.06
CA MET A 67 -5.02 -1.37 3.79
C MET A 67 -5.71 -0.45 2.80
N THR A 68 -6.97 -0.09 3.09
CA THR A 68 -7.74 0.85 2.28
C THR A 68 -8.17 2.06 3.11
N ALA A 69 -8.00 3.26 2.58
CA ALA A 69 -8.57 4.49 3.13
C ALA A 69 -10.01 4.64 2.62
N CYS A 70 -10.97 4.62 3.54
CA CYS A 70 -12.42 4.72 3.25
C CYS A 70 -12.93 3.68 2.24
N HIS A 71 -12.22 2.56 2.04
CA HIS A 71 -12.47 1.60 0.94
C HIS A 71 -12.41 2.17 -0.48
N ILE A 72 -11.92 3.42 -0.64
CA ILE A 72 -11.83 4.10 -1.93
C ILE A 72 -10.40 4.03 -2.46
N PHE A 73 -9.42 4.29 -1.59
CA PHE A 73 -8.02 4.31 -1.97
C PHE A 73 -7.27 3.17 -1.30
N THR A 74 -6.47 2.44 -2.07
CA THR A 74 -5.52 1.51 -1.47
C THR A 74 -4.35 2.30 -0.90
N VAL A 75 -4.02 2.09 0.37
CA VAL A 75 -2.86 2.72 1.01
C VAL A 75 -1.62 1.94 0.61
N ASP A 76 -1.13 2.24 -0.57
CA ASP A 76 0.07 1.67 -1.16
C ASP A 76 0.94 2.77 -1.78
N GLY A 77 2.06 2.40 -2.41
CA GLY A 77 2.99 3.37 -2.99
C GLY A 77 2.36 4.35 -4.00
N ARG A 78 1.16 4.07 -4.53
CA ARG A 78 0.45 4.90 -5.50
C ARG A 78 -0.47 5.93 -4.85
N LEU A 79 -0.84 5.74 -3.58
CA LEU A 79 -1.75 6.63 -2.86
C LEU A 79 -1.35 8.12 -2.96
N PRO A 80 -0.07 8.51 -2.77
CA PRO A 80 0.30 9.92 -2.87
C PRO A 80 0.05 10.50 -4.28
N GLN A 81 0.29 9.70 -5.33
CA GLN A 81 0.11 10.13 -6.71
C GLN A 81 -1.38 10.31 -7.05
N GLU A 82 -2.22 9.33 -6.70
CA GLU A 82 -3.66 9.39 -6.92
C GLU A 82 -4.29 10.57 -6.18
N PHE A 83 -3.84 10.81 -4.94
CA PHE A 83 -4.35 11.90 -4.12
C PHE A 83 -3.93 13.28 -4.65
N ILE A 84 -2.71 13.41 -5.20
CA ILE A 84 -2.25 14.62 -5.91
C ILE A 84 -3.13 14.87 -7.14
N GLN A 85 -3.34 13.85 -7.98
CA GLN A 85 -4.14 13.96 -9.19
C GLN A 85 -5.58 14.44 -8.89
N MET A 86 -6.21 13.86 -7.87
CA MET A 86 -7.55 14.27 -7.43
C MET A 86 -7.58 15.75 -7.01
N LYS A 87 -6.61 16.19 -6.20
CA LYS A 87 -6.55 17.58 -5.75
C LYS A 87 -6.31 18.56 -6.88
N PHE A 88 -5.39 18.26 -7.80
CA PHE A 88 -5.15 19.12 -8.95
C PHE A 88 -6.40 19.22 -9.82
N GLY A 89 -7.11 18.11 -10.06
CA GLY A 89 -8.39 18.13 -10.77
C GLY A 89 -9.40 19.07 -10.13
N TYR A 90 -9.56 19.00 -8.81
CA TYR A 90 -10.46 19.88 -8.08
C TYR A 90 -10.05 21.36 -8.14
N ILE A 91 -8.75 21.66 -7.96
CA ILE A 91 -8.21 23.02 -8.05
C ILE A 91 -8.44 23.59 -9.45
N LEU A 92 -8.22 22.80 -10.51
CA LEU A 92 -8.43 23.24 -11.89
C LEU A 92 -9.90 23.55 -12.16
N VAL A 93 -10.83 22.72 -11.69
CA VAL A 93 -12.28 22.97 -11.84
C VAL A 93 -12.68 24.24 -11.10
N LEU A 94 -12.21 24.44 -9.86
CA LEU A 94 -12.47 25.67 -9.12
C LEU A 94 -11.89 26.90 -9.82
N LEU A 95 -10.70 26.78 -10.40
CA LEU A 95 -10.06 27.86 -11.14
C LEU A 95 -10.84 28.19 -12.42
N GLN A 96 -11.39 27.19 -13.11
CA GLN A 96 -12.28 27.40 -14.25
C GLN A 96 -13.51 28.22 -13.85
N PHE A 97 -14.20 27.86 -12.77
CA PHE A 97 -15.36 28.63 -12.27
C PHE A 97 -15.05 30.04 -11.76
N LEU A 98 -13.78 30.34 -11.45
CA LEU A 98 -13.36 31.67 -11.00
C LEU A 98 -12.97 32.58 -12.17
N LEU A 99 -12.45 31.99 -13.26
CA LEU A 99 -11.91 32.72 -14.41
C LEU A 99 -12.87 32.76 -15.62
N LEU A 100 -13.81 31.82 -15.72
CA LEU A 100 -14.94 31.81 -16.66
C LEU A 100 -16.24 32.17 -15.93
#